data_AF-A0A7W5K7A3-F1
#
_entry.id   AF-A0A7W5K7A3-F1
#
_cell.length_a   1.000
_cell.length_b   1.000
_cell.length_c   1.000
_cell.angle_alpha   90.00
_cell.angle_beta   90.00
_cell.angle_gamma   90.00
#
_symmetry.space_group_name_H-M   'P 1'
#
loop_
_entity.id
_entity.type
_entity.pdbx_description
1 polymer ?
#
loop_
_entity_poly.entity_id
_entity_poly.type
_entity_poly.pdbx_seq_one_letter_code
_entity_poly.pdbx_strand_id
1 'polypeptide(L)'
;MNISGKLVEQRYASPHYYSVLLVASSDEYAHPVPFEIRSDRRLGDLNSIVRVRAQLGGYYRRSYKVTDTQTGEIRTVRPVQMTLTADQDPF
;
A
#
# COMPACT_ATOMS: atom_id res chain seq x y z
N MET A 1 2.12 -4.92 14.27
CA MET A 1 2.29 -6.12 13.43
C MET A 1 3.60 -6.03 12.68
N ASN A 2 4.39 -7.11 12.63
CA ASN A 2 5.62 -7.14 11.82
C ASN A 2 5.28 -7.66 10.42
N ILE A 3 5.68 -6.93 9.39
CA ILE A 3 5.45 -7.28 7.98
C ILE A 3 6.81 -7.43 7.31
N SER A 4 6.95 -8.48 6.50
CA SER A 4 8.11 -8.68 5.65
C SER A 4 7.63 -8.92 4.22
N GLY A 5 8.17 -8.19 3.26
CA GLY A 5 7.76 -8.34 1.86
C GLY A 5 8.73 -7.68 0.89
N LYS A 6 8.56 -7.99 -0.39
CA LYS A 6 9.32 -7.35 -1.47
C LYS A 6 8.71 -5.98 -1.78
N LEU A 7 9.51 -4.93 -1.74
CA LEU A 7 9.08 -3.59 -2.12
C LEU A 7 8.93 -3.52 -3.65
N VAL A 8 7.71 -3.30 -4.15
CA VAL A 8 7.43 -3.28 -5.59
C VAL A 8 7.06 -1.89 -6.12
N GLU A 9 6.56 -1.01 -5.25
CA GLU A 9 6.24 0.37 -5.58
C GLU A 9 6.61 1.26 -4.40
N GLN A 10 7.12 2.46 -4.68
CA GLN A 10 7.33 3.49 -3.68
C GLN A 10 7.10 4.86 -4.29
N ARG A 11 6.15 5.61 -3.73
CA ARG A 11 5.75 6.94 -4.19
C ARG A 11 5.83 7.94 -3.04
N TYR A 12 6.36 9.12 -3.31
CA TYR A 12 6.25 10.25 -2.39
C TYR A 12 5.00 11.08 -2.69
N ALA A 13 4.19 11.33 -1.67
CA ALA A 13 3.02 12.20 -1.70
C ALA A 13 3.00 13.03 -0.41
N SER A 14 3.60 14.23 -0.52
CA SER A 14 3.92 15.12 0.60
C SER A 14 2.83 15.18 1.69
N PRO A 15 3.17 14.95 2.97
CA PRO A 15 4.52 14.72 3.50
C PRO A 15 4.95 13.24 3.60
N HIS A 16 4.19 12.29 3.05
CA HIS A 16 4.40 10.86 3.31
C HIS A 16 4.90 10.06 2.10
N TYR A 17 5.59 8.97 2.37
CA TYR A 17 5.86 7.89 1.42
C TYR A 17 4.77 6.83 1.50
N TYR A 18 4.37 6.33 0.34
CA TYR A 18 3.45 5.22 0.16
C TYR A 18 4.20 4.10 -0.56
N SER A 19 4.34 2.97 0.12
CA SER A 19 5.14 1.84 -0.33
C SER A 19 4.27 0.60 -0.45
N VAL A 20 4.36 -0.14 -1.55
CA VAL A 20 3.63 -1.39 -1.74
C VAL A 20 4.57 -2.56 -1.49
N LEU A 21 4.25 -3.38 -0.50
CA LEU A 21 4.95 -4.64 -0.21
C LEU A 21 4.15 -5.83 -0.74
N LEU A 22 4.78 -6.67 -1.56
CA LEU A 22 4.28 -8.01 -1.83
C LEU A 22 4.76 -8.94 -0.72
N VAL A 23 3.82 -9.39 0.10
CA VAL A 23 4.09 -10.33 1.19
C VAL A 23 3.95 -11.75 0.65
N ALA A 24 4.91 -12.61 1.00
CA ALA A 24 4.86 -14.02 0.59
C ALA A 24 3.55 -14.65 1.08
N SER A 25 2.88 -15.35 0.16
CA SER A 25 1.70 -16.13 0.49
C SER A 25 2.10 -17.36 1.31
N SER A 26 1.23 -17.79 2.23
CA SER A 26 1.39 -19.04 2.97
C SER A 26 1.14 -20.28 2.11
N ASP A 27 0.56 -20.12 0.93
CA ASP A 27 0.19 -21.17 -0.02
C ASP A 27 0.70 -20.80 -1.43
N GLU A 28 1.26 -21.78 -2.14
CA GLU A 28 1.79 -21.68 -3.50
C GLU A 28 0.74 -21.33 -4.56
N TYR A 29 -0.53 -21.63 -4.27
CA TYR A 29 -1.65 -21.30 -5.16
C TYR A 29 -2.26 -19.92 -4.91
N ALA A 30 -1.88 -19.25 -3.82
CA ALA A 30 -2.40 -17.94 -3.49
C ALA A 30 -1.47 -16.82 -3.99
N HIS A 31 -2.06 -15.88 -4.72
CA HIS A 31 -1.33 -14.69 -5.18
C HIS A 31 -0.89 -13.84 -3.97
N PRO A 32 0.37 -13.35 -3.95
CA PRO A 32 0.86 -12.45 -2.91
C PRO A 32 -0.07 -11.25 -2.74
N VAL A 33 -0.53 -10.99 -1.52
CA VAL A 33 -1.38 -9.83 -1.24
C VAL A 33 -0.50 -8.57 -1.18
N PRO A 34 -0.81 -7.53 -1.97
CA PRO A 34 -0.11 -6.25 -1.89
C PRO A 34 -0.60 -5.44 -0.69
N PHE A 35 0.33 -5.05 0.18
CA PHE A 35 0.07 -4.16 1.31
C PHE A 35 0.64 -2.77 1.02
N GLU A 36 -0.23 -1.75 1.06
CA GLU A 36 0.24 -0.37 1.04
C GLU A 36 0.63 0.07 2.46
N ILE A 37 1.80 0.69 2.57
CA ILE A 37 2.37 1.17 3.81
C ILE A 37 2.66 2.65 3.71
N ARG A 38 2.02 3.44 4.59
CA ARG A 38 2.34 4.86 4.78
C ARG A 38 3.48 5.01 5.78
N SER A 39 4.45 5.87 5.44
CA SER A 39 5.62 6.15 6.28
C SER A 39 6.15 7.57 6.04
N ASP A 40 6.87 8.13 7.00
CA ASP A 40 7.47 9.48 6.89
C ASP A 40 8.82 9.48 6.15
N ARG A 41 9.36 8.28 5.88
CA ARG A 41 10.63 8.08 5.18
C ARG A 41 10.54 6.93 4.20
N ARG A 42 11.47 6.85 3.26
CA ARG A 42 11.59 5.70 2.34
C ARG A 42 11.84 4.43 3.15
N LEU A 43 11.14 3.35 2.80
CA LEU A 43 11.28 2.06 3.48
C LEU A 43 12.44 1.21 2.94
N GLY A 44 12.91 1.53 1.73
CA GLY A 44 14.02 0.84 1.09
C GLY A 44 14.08 1.11 -0.41
N ASP A 45 14.88 0.28 -1.09
CA ASP A 45 15.02 0.29 -2.54
C ASP A 45 14.03 -0.65 -3.21
N LEU A 46 13.61 -0.29 -4.43
CA LEU A 46 12.73 -1.15 -5.23
C LEU A 46 13.35 -2.54 -5.40
N ASN A 47 12.51 -3.57 -5.33
CA ASN A 47 12.85 -4.99 -5.34
C ASN A 47 13.61 -5.52 -4.13
N SER A 48 13.95 -4.70 -3.14
CA SER A 48 14.53 -5.16 -1.88
C SER A 48 13.49 -5.83 -0.98
N ILE A 49 13.96 -6.70 -0.09
CA ILE A 49 13.13 -7.25 0.99
C ILE A 49 13.13 -6.25 2.14
N VAL A 50 11.96 -5.76 2.49
CA VAL A 50 11.75 -4.79 3.56
C VAL A 50 11.04 -5.48 4.72
N ARG A 51 11.50 -5.19 5.94
CA ARG A 51 10.84 -5.57 7.20
C ARG A 51 10.42 -4.31 7.92
N VAL A 52 9.15 -4.20 8.27
CA VAL A 52 8.61 -3.02 8.94
C VAL A 52 7.57 -3.41 9.99
N ARG A 53 7.62 -2.74 11.13
CA ARG A 53 6.57 -2.81 12.14
C ARG A 53 5.49 -1.82 11.76
N ALA A 54 4.27 -2.29 11.52
CA ALA A 54 3.13 -1.46 11.19
C ALA A 54 1.89 -1.79 12.05
N GLN A 55 1.10 -0.78 12.34
CA GLN A 55 -0.24 -0.86 12.91
C GLN A 55 -1.27 -0.89 11.78
N LEU A 56 -2.30 -1.73 11.92
CA LEU A 56 -3.43 -1.71 11.00
C LEU A 56 -4.18 -0.39 11.18
N GLY A 57 -4.29 0.40 10.12
CA GLY A 57 -4.94 1.70 10.19
C GLY A 57 -4.99 2.40 8.83
N GLY A 58 -6.03 3.20 8.64
CA GLY A 58 -6.22 4.03 7.46
C GLY A 58 -7.35 3.56 6.53
N TYR A 59 -7.75 4.48 5.64
CA TYR A 59 -8.61 4.21 4.48
C TYR A 59 -7.77 4.43 3.21
N TYR A 60 -7.85 3.51 2.26
CA TYR A 60 -7.04 3.51 1.03
C TYR A 60 -7.50 4.55 0.01
N ARG A 61 -6.54 5.38 -0.46
CA ARG A 61 -6.68 6.44 -1.47
C ARG A 61 -7.78 7.49 -1.17
N ARG A 62 -7.58 8.72 -1.65
CA ARG A 62 -8.66 9.70 -1.68
C ARG A 62 -9.70 9.20 -2.69
N SER A 63 -10.97 9.14 -2.31
CA SER A 63 -12.06 8.82 -3.24
C SER A 63 -11.90 9.65 -4.51
N TYR A 64 -11.90 9.00 -5.68
CA TYR A 64 -11.78 9.70 -6.95
C TYR A 64 -13.07 9.58 -7.74
N LYS A 65 -13.36 10.63 -8.50
CA LYS A 65 -14.52 10.68 -9.38
C LYS A 65 -14.12 10.10 -10.73
N VAL A 66 -14.85 9.08 -11.18
CA VAL A 66 -14.78 8.55 -12.54
C VAL A 66 -16.04 9.00 -13.26
N THR A 67 -15.87 9.64 -14.40
CA THR A 67 -16.97 9.93 -15.31
C THR A 67 -17.12 8.76 -16.26
N ASP A 68 -18.29 8.14 -16.28
CA ASP A 68 -18.66 7.14 -17.28
C ASP A 68 -18.81 7.85 -18.63
N THR A 69 -17.99 7.46 -19.60
CA THR A 69 -17.94 8.09 -20.94
C THR A 69 -19.16 7.77 -21.80
N GLN A 70 -19.96 6.75 -21.45
CA GLN A 70 -21.17 6.38 -22.19
C GLN A 70 -22.42 7.01 -21.60
N THR A 71 -22.50 7.17 -20.27
CA THR A 71 -23.70 7.67 -19.59
C THR A 71 -23.56 9.09 -19.03
N GLY A 72 -22.34 9.62 -18.95
CA GLY A 72 -22.03 10.92 -18.35
C GLY A 72 -22.12 10.93 -16.82
N GLU A 73 -22.40 9.78 -16.20
CA GLU A 73 -22.58 9.68 -14.75
C GLU A 73 -21.23 9.79 -14.02
N ILE A 74 -21.18 10.63 -12.99
CA ILE A 74 -19.98 10.81 -12.15
C ILE A 74 -20.08 9.88 -10.94
N ARG A 75 -19.32 8.79 -10.95
CA ARG A 75 -19.26 7.82 -9.85
C ARG A 75 -18.07 8.08 -8.95
N THR A 76 -18.29 8.01 -7.64
CA THR A 76 -17.20 8.09 -6.66
C THR A 76 -16.68 6.68 -6.40
N VAL A 77 -15.48 6.38 -6.89
CA VAL A 77 -14.84 5.08 -6.69
C VAL A 77 -14.05 5.13 -5.39
N ARG A 78 -14.38 4.21 -4.47
CA ARG A 78 -13.61 3.92 -3.27
C ARG A 78 -12.96 2.56 -3.44
N PRO A 79 -11.70 2.50 -3.90
CA PRO A 79 -10.99 1.23 -3.93
C PRO A 79 -10.84 0.73 -2.49
N VAL A 80 -11.33 -0.48 -2.20
CA VAL A 80 -11.07 -1.15 -0.92
C VAL A 80 -9.77 -1.92 -1.07
N GLN A 81 -8.71 -1.39 -0.48
CA GLN A 81 -7.46 -2.10 -0.29
C GLN A 81 -7.03 -1.92 1.16
N MET A 82 -6.43 -2.96 1.75
CA MET A 82 -6.02 -2.96 3.15
C MET A 82 -4.71 -2.17 3.29
N THR A 83 -4.69 -1.13 4.14
CA THR A 83 -3.51 -0.27 4.38
C THR A 83 -2.98 -0.49 5.80
N LEU A 84 -1.65 -0.50 5.94
CA LEU A 84 -0.94 -0.65 7.20
C LEU A 84 -0.10 0.62 7.44
N THR A 85 -0.07 1.16 8.65
CA THR A 85 0.69 2.37 9.02
C THR A 85 1.93 1.98 9.80
N ALA A 86 3.14 2.35 9.37
CA ALA A 86 4.36 2.00 10.10
C ALA A 86 4.40 2.63 11.52
N ASP A 87 4.80 1.85 12.52
CA ASP A 87 4.88 2.21 13.94
C ASP A 87 6.31 2.62 14.32
N GLN A 88 7.32 1.97 13.70
CA GLN A 88 8.74 2.20 13.97
C GLN A 88 9.63 1.95 12.74
N ASP A 89 10.75 2.66 12.76
CA ASP A 89 11.82 2.71 11.78
C ASP A 89 12.41 1.34 11.40
N PRO A 90 12.59 1.01 10.09
CA PRO A 90 13.33 -0.20 9.69
C PRO A 90 14.75 -0.24 10.27
N PHE A 91 15.12 -1.43 10.78
CA PHE A 91 16.46 -1.86 11.14
C PHE A 91 17.19 -2.40 9.90
#